data_AF-A0A3B8PNS6-F1
#
_entry.id   AF-A0A3B8PNS6-F1
#
_cell.length_a   1.000
_cell.length_b   1.000
_cell.length_c   1.000
_cell.angle_alpha   90.00
_cell.angle_beta   90.00
_cell.angle_gamma   90.00
#
_symmetry.space_group_name_H-M   'P 1'
#
loop_
_entity.id
_entity.type
_entity.pdbx_description
1 polymer ?
#
loop_
_entity_poly.entity_id
_entity_poly.type
_entity_poly.pdbx_seq_one_letter_code
_entity_poly.pdbx_strand_id
1 'polypeptide(L)'
;MKHLPPDRLLLTWVLLLGLTIPGAVVADDTEGPDRGTLLIAGGGGKQGAAIFRKFVELSGGNTARIVIVPTAISSDPNYDYQNPGVAKFARDKLKLKHVTVLHTHDRREADTREFVRPLKTANGVWFSGGRQWRFADSYLGTRSEKEFHRVLKRGGVIGGSSAGASIQADFLVRGDSKTNRIMIGDHQRGLGFIENCAIDQHVIKRG
;
A
#
# COMPACT_ATOMS: atom_id res chain seq x y z
N MET A 1 19.44 -61.42 62.71
CA MET A 1 18.68 -60.18 62.92
C MET A 1 19.45 -59.00 62.33
N LYS A 2 18.95 -58.47 61.20
CA LYS A 2 18.90 -57.05 60.81
C LYS A 2 18.29 -57.00 59.41
N HIS A 3 17.04 -56.54 59.34
CA HIS A 3 16.20 -56.44 58.15
C HIS A 3 16.72 -55.38 57.17
N LEU A 4 16.61 -55.65 55.86
CA LEU A 4 16.54 -54.63 54.79
C LEU A 4 15.25 -54.85 53.95
N PRO A 5 14.70 -53.79 53.34
CA PRO A 5 13.28 -53.70 52.95
C PRO A 5 12.97 -54.30 51.55
N PRO A 6 11.68 -54.52 51.21
CA PRO A 6 11.26 -55.23 50.00
C PRO A 6 10.71 -54.26 48.95
N ASP A 7 11.51 -53.82 47.99
CA ASP A 7 11.02 -52.82 47.04
C ASP A 7 11.63 -52.92 45.64
N ARG A 8 10.75 -53.36 44.72
CA ARG A 8 10.44 -52.72 43.43
C ARG A 8 11.12 -53.27 42.18
N LEU A 9 10.25 -53.89 41.37
CA LEU A 9 10.33 -53.99 39.91
C LEU A 9 10.87 -52.70 39.29
N LEU A 10 11.82 -52.82 38.37
CA LEU A 10 11.97 -51.87 37.28
C LEU A 10 11.86 -52.64 35.95
N LEU A 11 10.65 -52.66 35.38
CA LEU A 11 10.49 -52.79 33.94
C LEU A 11 10.85 -51.43 33.33
N THR A 12 11.98 -51.35 32.64
CA THR A 12 12.36 -50.21 31.83
C THR A 12 11.50 -50.18 30.56
N TRP A 13 10.46 -49.35 30.57
CA TRP A 13 9.78 -48.92 29.35
C TRP A 13 10.58 -47.78 28.72
N VAL A 14 11.23 -48.05 27.59
CA VAL A 14 11.82 -46.99 26.76
C VAL A 14 10.70 -46.36 25.94
N LEU A 15 10.17 -45.22 26.41
CA LEU A 15 9.32 -44.36 25.60
C LEU A 15 10.21 -43.53 24.67
N LEU A 16 10.27 -43.92 23.40
CA LEU A 16 10.78 -43.08 22.32
C LEU A 16 9.74 -41.98 22.03
N LEU A 17 9.86 -40.86 22.73
CA LEU A 17 9.18 -39.61 22.38
C LEU A 17 9.84 -39.06 21.11
N GLY A 18 9.24 -39.35 19.96
CA GLY A 18 9.54 -38.65 18.72
C GLY A 18 9.20 -37.18 18.88
N LEU A 19 10.21 -36.34 19.12
CA LEU A 19 10.09 -34.89 18.97
C LEU A 19 9.93 -34.58 17.48
N THR A 20 8.68 -34.55 17.01
CA THR A 20 8.36 -33.80 15.79
C THR A 20 8.48 -32.33 16.15
N ILE A 21 9.60 -31.71 15.80
CA ILE A 21 9.70 -30.25 15.75
C ILE A 21 8.70 -29.83 14.67
N PRO A 22 7.61 -29.11 14.98
CA PRO A 22 6.80 -28.52 13.93
C PRO A 22 7.74 -27.56 13.21
N GLY A 23 8.04 -27.84 11.94
CA GLY A 23 8.78 -26.89 11.12
C GLY A 23 8.07 -25.55 11.22
N ALA A 24 8.80 -24.48 11.50
CA ALA A 24 8.23 -23.14 11.47
C ALA A 24 7.64 -22.93 10.08
N VAL A 25 6.32 -23.03 9.98
CA VAL A 25 5.59 -22.51 8.84
C VAL A 25 5.76 -21.01 8.97
N VAL A 26 6.76 -20.46 8.29
CA VAL A 26 6.76 -19.02 7.95
C VAL A 26 5.59 -18.84 7.00
N ALA A 27 4.39 -18.74 7.57
CA ALA A 27 3.24 -18.27 6.84
C ALA A 27 3.64 -16.88 6.35
N ASP A 28 3.59 -16.68 5.03
CA ASP A 28 3.62 -15.35 4.43
C ASP A 28 2.33 -14.69 4.93
N ASP A 29 2.46 -13.98 6.05
CA ASP A 29 1.38 -13.34 6.82
C ASP A 29 0.94 -12.02 6.16
N THR A 30 1.40 -11.76 4.93
CA THR A 30 0.96 -10.63 4.13
C THR A 30 -0.56 -10.68 3.93
N GLU A 31 -1.27 -9.72 4.51
CA GLU A 31 -2.73 -9.63 4.46
C GLU A 31 -3.17 -8.50 3.51
N GLY A 32 -3.79 -8.87 2.39
CA GLY A 32 -4.41 -7.92 1.46
C GLY A 32 -5.82 -7.49 1.91
N PRO A 33 -6.47 -6.57 1.18
CA PRO A 33 -7.80 -6.13 1.56
C PRO A 33 -8.85 -7.23 1.30
N ASP A 34 -9.80 -7.40 2.22
CA ASP A 34 -10.92 -8.36 2.09
C ASP A 34 -11.75 -8.19 0.80
N ARG A 35 -11.78 -6.95 0.28
CA ARG A 35 -12.53 -6.55 -0.92
C ARG A 35 -11.76 -5.51 -1.71
N GLY A 36 -12.06 -5.45 -3.01
CA GLY A 36 -11.42 -4.54 -3.95
C GLY A 36 -10.12 -5.11 -4.51
N THR A 37 -9.36 -4.26 -5.19
CA THR A 37 -8.11 -4.67 -5.85
C THR A 37 -7.01 -3.66 -5.56
N LEU A 38 -5.81 -4.17 -5.26
CA LEU A 38 -4.58 -3.38 -5.27
C LEU A 38 -3.82 -3.60 -6.59
N LEU A 39 -3.37 -2.50 -7.20
CA LEU A 39 -2.44 -2.54 -8.32
C LEU A 39 -1.13 -1.84 -7.92
N ILE A 40 -0.08 -2.65 -7.75
CA ILE A 40 1.23 -2.21 -7.27
C ILE A 40 2.20 -2.12 -8.45
N ALA A 41 2.65 -0.91 -8.80
CA ALA A 41 3.59 -0.69 -9.91
C ALA A 41 4.95 -0.16 -9.43
N GLY A 42 6.02 -0.94 -9.62
CA GLY A 42 7.37 -0.62 -9.15
C GLY A 42 8.00 0.68 -9.69
N GLY A 43 7.38 1.33 -10.67
CA GLY A 43 7.79 2.64 -11.18
C GLY A 43 8.74 2.60 -12.37
N GLY A 44 8.71 3.65 -13.19
CA GLY A 44 9.51 3.75 -14.41
C GLY A 44 9.06 2.79 -15.53
N GLY A 45 9.89 2.66 -16.56
CA GLY A 45 9.69 1.70 -17.65
C GLY A 45 8.71 2.13 -18.74
N LYS A 46 8.77 1.44 -19.88
CA LYS A 46 7.90 1.66 -21.05
C LYS A 46 6.47 1.17 -20.79
N GLN A 47 6.25 0.42 -19.72
CA GLN A 47 5.00 -0.24 -19.36
C GLN A 47 4.02 0.65 -18.59
N GLY A 48 4.44 1.84 -18.13
CA GLY A 48 3.58 2.70 -17.29
C GLY A 48 2.21 2.99 -17.90
N ALA A 49 2.14 3.23 -19.21
CA ALA A 49 0.88 3.45 -19.91
C ALA A 49 -0.01 2.19 -19.94
N ALA A 50 0.58 1.01 -20.15
CA ALA A 50 -0.16 -0.26 -20.16
C ALA A 50 -0.68 -0.61 -18.76
N ILE A 51 0.12 -0.39 -17.72
CA ILE A 51 -0.27 -0.59 -16.33
C ILE A 51 -1.43 0.34 -15.95
N PHE A 52 -1.36 1.62 -16.32
CA PHE A 52 -2.44 2.56 -16.04
C PHE A 52 -3.73 2.19 -16.80
N ARG A 53 -3.63 1.69 -18.04
CA ARG A 53 -4.80 1.15 -18.77
C ARG A 53 -5.41 -0.04 -18.03
N LYS A 54 -4.60 -0.96 -17.49
CA LYS A 54 -5.10 -2.08 -16.70
C LYS A 54 -5.79 -1.61 -15.42
N PHE A 55 -5.24 -0.62 -14.74
CA PHE A 55 -5.89 0.01 -13.59
C PHE A 55 -7.29 0.57 -13.95
N VAL A 56 -7.39 1.27 -15.09
CA VAL A 56 -8.67 1.81 -15.58
C VAL A 56 -9.67 0.69 -15.90
N GLU A 57 -9.21 -0.36 -16.58
CA GLU A 57 -10.03 -1.55 -16.89
C GLU A 57 -10.60 -2.17 -15.61
N LEU A 58 -9.76 -2.43 -14.61
CA LEU A 58 -10.16 -2.98 -13.32
C LEU A 58 -11.14 -2.04 -12.57
N SER A 59 -11.03 -0.74 -12.78
CA SER A 59 -11.89 0.26 -12.16
C SER A 59 -13.27 0.39 -12.84
N GLY A 60 -13.56 -0.36 -13.90
CA GLY A 60 -14.81 -0.28 -14.66
C GLY A 60 -14.72 0.47 -15.99
N GLY A 61 -13.50 0.71 -16.49
CA GLY A 61 -13.28 1.25 -17.83
C GLY A 61 -13.63 2.74 -17.99
N ASN A 62 -14.15 3.11 -19.16
CA ASN A 62 -14.29 4.51 -19.57
C ASN A 62 -15.31 5.33 -18.75
N THR A 63 -16.28 4.66 -18.12
CA THR A 63 -17.31 5.28 -17.27
C THR A 63 -16.93 5.31 -15.79
N ALA A 64 -15.79 4.72 -15.43
CA ALA A 64 -15.29 4.71 -14.06
C ALA A 64 -15.01 6.14 -13.56
N ARG A 65 -15.35 6.41 -12.30
CA ARG A 65 -14.92 7.61 -11.57
C ARG A 65 -13.51 7.38 -11.04
N ILE A 66 -12.53 7.93 -11.75
CA ILE A 66 -11.11 7.81 -11.40
C ILE A 66 -10.67 9.05 -10.62
N VAL A 67 -10.10 8.82 -9.43
CA VAL A 67 -9.43 9.86 -8.65
C VAL A 67 -7.91 9.67 -8.77
N ILE A 68 -7.19 10.73 -9.13
CA ILE A 68 -5.73 10.74 -9.23
C ILE A 68 -5.18 11.56 -8.07
N VAL A 69 -4.25 10.98 -7.31
CA VAL A 69 -3.61 11.60 -6.14
C VAL A 69 -2.12 11.86 -6.46
N PRO A 70 -1.75 13.08 -6.89
CA PRO A 70 -0.40 13.40 -7.34
C PRO A 70 0.52 13.94 -6.24
N THR A 71 0.07 13.98 -4.99
CA THR A 71 0.73 14.67 -3.86
C THR A 71 2.22 14.35 -3.68
N ALA A 72 2.66 13.13 -4.00
CA ALA A 72 4.07 12.78 -3.93
C ALA A 72 4.96 13.51 -4.95
N ILE A 73 4.42 14.00 -6.07
CA ILE A 73 5.19 14.38 -7.28
C ILE A 73 6.14 15.55 -7.07
N SER A 74 5.73 16.54 -6.27
CA SER A 74 6.47 17.77 -6.01
C SER A 74 6.12 18.32 -4.62
N SER A 75 6.90 19.28 -4.14
CA SER A 75 6.56 20.18 -3.03
C SER A 75 6.63 21.66 -3.45
N ASP A 76 6.84 21.92 -4.74
CA ASP A 76 6.79 23.27 -5.29
C ASP A 76 5.33 23.73 -5.29
N PRO A 77 4.99 24.87 -4.64
CA PRO A 77 3.64 25.42 -4.66
C PRO A 77 3.20 25.87 -6.06
N ASN A 78 4.13 26.10 -6.99
CA ASN A 78 3.83 26.50 -8.37
C ASN A 78 3.67 25.30 -9.31
N TYR A 79 3.83 24.07 -8.82
CA TYR A 79 3.59 22.89 -9.64
C TYR A 79 2.11 22.77 -9.99
N ASP A 80 1.79 22.49 -11.26
CA ASP A 80 0.42 22.23 -11.70
C ASP A 80 -0.05 20.84 -11.25
N TYR A 81 -0.48 20.74 -9.99
CA TYR A 81 -1.03 19.51 -9.44
C TYR A 81 -2.36 19.12 -10.08
N GLN A 82 -3.05 19.99 -10.81
CA GLN A 82 -4.32 19.66 -11.46
C GLN A 82 -4.12 18.96 -12.81
N ASN A 83 -2.94 19.09 -13.43
CA ASN A 83 -2.60 18.42 -14.68
C ASN A 83 -1.26 17.65 -14.64
N PRO A 84 -1.07 16.70 -13.70
CA PRO A 84 0.07 15.80 -13.73
C PRO A 84 0.01 14.91 -14.98
N GLY A 85 1.15 14.35 -15.38
CA GLY A 85 1.25 13.56 -16.62
C GLY A 85 0.23 12.42 -16.73
N VAL A 86 -0.07 11.73 -15.62
CA VAL A 86 -1.08 10.65 -15.60
C VAL A 86 -2.52 11.19 -15.79
N ALA A 87 -2.83 12.38 -15.27
CA ALA A 87 -4.14 13.01 -15.49
C ALA A 87 -4.29 13.50 -16.93
N LYS A 88 -3.23 14.10 -17.50
CA LYS A 88 -3.18 14.44 -18.93
C LYS A 88 -3.37 13.19 -19.79
N PHE A 89 -2.67 12.10 -19.48
CA PHE A 89 -2.84 10.84 -20.20
C PHE A 89 -4.29 10.30 -20.11
N ALA A 90 -4.88 10.31 -18.91
CA ALA A 90 -6.26 9.87 -18.68
C ALA A 90 -7.28 10.70 -19.49
N ARG A 91 -7.13 12.03 -19.48
CA ARG A 91 -8.04 12.96 -20.18
C ARG A 91 -7.81 13.00 -21.68
N ASP A 92 -6.55 13.08 -22.11
CA ASP A 92 -6.22 13.42 -23.50
C ASP A 92 -6.06 12.19 -24.38
N LYS A 93 -5.52 11.09 -23.83
CA LYS A 93 -5.23 9.86 -24.59
C LYS A 93 -6.28 8.78 -24.36
N LEU A 94 -6.74 8.59 -23.13
CA LEU A 94 -7.79 7.61 -22.82
C LEU A 94 -9.21 8.17 -22.93
N LYS A 95 -9.37 9.49 -22.92
CA LYS A 95 -10.67 10.18 -22.99
C LYS A 95 -11.66 9.73 -21.91
N LEU A 96 -11.16 9.46 -20.70
CA LEU A 96 -12.00 9.02 -19.58
C LEU A 96 -13.05 10.08 -19.23
N LYS A 97 -14.28 9.64 -18.98
CA LYS A 97 -15.41 10.54 -18.71
C LYS A 97 -15.32 11.25 -17.36
N HIS A 98 -14.74 10.61 -16.36
CA HIS A 98 -14.74 11.11 -14.98
C HIS A 98 -13.34 10.99 -14.36
N VAL A 99 -12.57 12.08 -14.46
CA VAL A 99 -11.23 12.19 -13.86
C VAL A 99 -11.19 13.36 -12.88
N THR A 100 -11.06 13.05 -11.60
CA THR A 100 -10.83 14.05 -10.55
C THR A 100 -9.39 13.98 -10.09
N VAL A 101 -8.75 15.12 -9.94
CA VAL A 101 -7.44 15.20 -9.28
C VAL A 101 -7.67 15.66 -7.85
N LEU A 102 -7.16 14.88 -6.89
CA LEU A 102 -7.30 15.13 -5.46
C LEU A 102 -5.91 15.34 -4.87
N HIS A 103 -5.64 16.57 -4.44
CA HIS A 103 -4.32 16.96 -3.96
C HIS A 103 -4.44 18.01 -2.86
N THR A 104 -3.68 17.82 -1.78
CA THR A 104 -3.33 18.86 -0.82
C THR A 104 -2.07 18.45 -0.07
N HIS A 105 -1.26 19.42 0.33
CA HIS A 105 -0.20 19.27 1.33
C HIS A 105 -0.65 19.73 2.73
N ASP A 106 -1.86 20.30 2.85
CA ASP A 106 -2.45 20.68 4.13
C ASP A 106 -3.26 19.52 4.71
N ARG A 107 -2.75 18.97 5.80
CA ARG A 107 -3.40 17.90 6.56
C ARG A 107 -4.80 18.28 7.07
N ARG A 108 -5.05 19.56 7.39
CA ARG A 108 -6.37 20.02 7.85
C ARG A 108 -7.37 19.95 6.71
N GLU A 109 -6.96 20.36 5.51
CA GLU A 109 -7.77 20.25 4.31
C GLU A 109 -8.09 18.77 4.00
N ALA A 110 -7.09 17.89 4.09
CA ALA A 110 -7.25 16.45 3.90
C ALA A 110 -8.23 15.79 4.88
N ASP A 111 -8.52 16.43 6.01
CA ASP A 111 -9.46 15.98 7.04
C ASP A 111 -10.85 16.63 6.94
N THR A 112 -11.11 17.41 5.89
CA THR A 112 -12.44 18.01 5.64
C THR A 112 -13.40 17.05 4.92
N ARG A 113 -14.71 17.30 5.03
CA ARG A 113 -15.73 16.48 4.34
C ARG A 113 -15.76 16.78 2.84
N GLU A 114 -15.41 18.00 2.49
CA GLU A 114 -15.40 18.57 1.15
C GLU A 114 -14.27 17.96 0.33
N PHE A 115 -13.06 17.92 0.90
CA PHE A 115 -11.89 17.34 0.25
C PHE A 115 -12.11 15.88 -0.10
N VAL A 116 -12.61 15.08 0.84
CA VAL A 116 -12.78 13.63 0.62
C VAL A 116 -14.01 13.26 -0.21
N ARG A 117 -14.87 14.23 -0.57
CA ARG A 117 -16.12 13.98 -1.30
C ARG A 117 -15.94 13.14 -2.59
N PRO A 118 -14.93 13.37 -3.45
CA PRO A 118 -14.70 12.55 -4.63
C PRO A 118 -14.45 11.07 -4.30
N LEU A 119 -13.80 10.79 -3.16
CA LEU A 119 -13.45 9.44 -2.74
C LEU A 119 -14.66 8.59 -2.37
N LYS A 120 -15.82 9.20 -2.05
CA LYS A 120 -17.02 8.46 -1.65
C LYS A 120 -17.67 7.67 -2.80
N THR A 121 -17.43 8.10 -4.04
CA THR A 121 -18.03 7.49 -5.24
C THR A 121 -16.99 7.02 -6.27
N ALA A 122 -15.70 7.13 -5.94
CA ALA A 122 -14.62 6.68 -6.81
C ALA A 122 -14.73 5.17 -7.08
N ASN A 123 -14.51 4.77 -8.32
CA ASN A 123 -14.31 3.36 -8.66
C ASN A 123 -12.84 2.96 -8.59
N GLY A 124 -11.94 3.92 -8.87
CA GLY A 124 -10.51 3.74 -8.79
C GLY A 124 -9.81 4.96 -8.19
N VAL A 125 -8.78 4.74 -7.37
CA VAL A 125 -7.85 5.77 -6.88
C VAL A 125 -6.43 5.44 -7.33
N TRP A 126 -5.76 6.39 -7.98
CA TRP A 126 -4.38 6.23 -8.46
C TRP A 126 -3.41 7.15 -7.73
N PHE A 127 -2.49 6.58 -6.96
CA PHE A 127 -1.38 7.29 -6.32
C PHE A 127 -0.20 7.42 -7.28
N SER A 128 0.19 8.66 -7.58
CA SER A 128 1.32 8.92 -8.49
C SER A 128 2.68 8.72 -7.81
N GLY A 129 3.75 8.70 -8.61
CA GLY A 129 5.12 8.65 -8.10
C GLY A 129 5.61 9.96 -7.49
N GLY A 130 6.80 9.92 -6.88
CA GLY A 130 7.45 11.06 -6.25
C GLY A 130 8.10 10.68 -4.92
N ARG A 131 7.79 11.42 -3.84
CA ARG A 131 8.23 11.14 -2.47
C ARG A 131 7.05 10.64 -1.62
N GLN A 132 7.09 9.38 -1.20
CA GLN A 132 5.96 8.70 -0.54
C GLN A 132 5.60 9.27 0.84
N TRP A 133 6.58 9.83 1.58
CA TRP A 133 6.32 10.49 2.85
C TRP A 133 5.36 11.69 2.74
N ARG A 134 5.26 12.33 1.55
CA ARG A 134 4.27 13.41 1.34
C ARG A 134 2.83 12.91 1.41
N PHE A 135 2.58 11.67 1.00
CA PHE A 135 1.27 11.07 1.22
C PHE A 135 1.05 10.78 2.71
N ALA A 136 2.10 10.35 3.42
CA ALA A 136 2.05 10.07 4.84
C ALA A 136 1.64 11.33 5.63
N ASP A 137 2.33 12.44 5.39
CA ASP A 137 2.06 13.75 6.02
C ASP A 137 0.64 14.24 5.75
N SER A 138 0.22 14.22 4.48
CA SER A 138 -1.08 14.75 4.09
C SER A 138 -2.24 13.90 4.59
N TYR A 139 -2.12 12.56 4.58
CA TYR A 139 -3.31 11.70 4.60
C TYR A 139 -3.45 10.74 5.78
N LEU A 140 -2.36 10.26 6.38
CA LEU A 140 -2.47 9.29 7.49
C LEU A 140 -3.24 9.90 8.66
N GLY A 141 -4.12 9.17 9.33
CA GLY A 141 -4.90 9.67 10.46
C GLY A 141 -5.98 10.71 10.10
N THR A 142 -6.22 10.99 8.82
CA THR A 142 -7.27 11.91 8.36
C THR A 142 -8.49 11.16 7.83
N ARG A 143 -9.57 11.89 7.51
CA ARG A 143 -10.69 11.38 6.72
C ARG A 143 -10.25 10.82 5.37
N SER A 144 -9.20 11.36 4.75
CA SER A 144 -8.71 10.86 3.46
C SER A 144 -8.28 9.39 3.56
N GLU A 145 -7.48 9.02 4.58
CA GLU A 145 -7.10 7.62 4.82
C GLU A 145 -8.34 6.73 4.97
N LYS A 146 -9.30 7.15 5.80
CA LYS A 146 -10.55 6.40 6.02
C LYS A 146 -11.34 6.21 4.73
N GLU A 147 -11.39 7.22 3.86
CA GLU A 147 -12.13 7.14 2.59
C GLU A 147 -11.38 6.35 1.52
N PHE A 148 -10.04 6.33 1.53
CA PHE A 148 -9.27 5.41 0.69
C PHE A 148 -9.58 3.95 1.06
N HIS A 149 -9.56 3.61 2.35
CA HIS A 149 -9.99 2.29 2.83
C HIS A 149 -11.42 1.94 2.42
N ARG A 150 -12.34 2.92 2.46
CA ARG A 150 -13.72 2.73 1.99
C ARG A 150 -13.82 2.49 0.48
N VAL A 151 -12.81 2.86 -0.33
CA VAL A 151 -12.75 2.49 -1.76
C VAL A 151 -12.60 0.99 -1.90
N LEU A 152 -11.66 0.39 -1.18
CA LEU A 152 -11.45 -1.05 -1.21
C LEU A 152 -12.64 -1.81 -0.60
N LYS A 153 -13.14 -1.34 0.55
CA LYS A 153 -14.28 -1.98 1.24
C LYS A 153 -15.54 -2.10 0.38
N ARG A 154 -15.74 -1.21 -0.60
CA ARG A 154 -16.86 -1.26 -1.55
C ARG A 154 -16.52 -1.93 -2.90
N GLY A 155 -15.37 -2.59 -3.00
CA GLY A 155 -14.94 -3.30 -4.20
C GLY A 155 -14.23 -2.45 -5.26
N GLY A 156 -13.83 -1.22 -4.92
CA GLY A 156 -13.05 -0.35 -5.81
C GLY A 156 -11.58 -0.76 -5.91
N VAL A 157 -10.86 -0.05 -6.78
CA VAL A 157 -9.44 -0.31 -7.05
C VAL A 157 -8.58 0.79 -6.46
N ILE A 158 -7.51 0.41 -5.76
CA ILE A 158 -6.41 1.32 -5.46
C ILE A 158 -5.20 0.89 -6.28
N GLY A 159 -4.63 1.82 -7.02
CA GLY A 159 -3.42 1.61 -7.79
C GLY A 159 -2.37 2.66 -7.49
N GLY A 160 -1.11 2.37 -7.80
CA GLY A 160 -0.09 3.40 -7.72
C GLY A 160 1.26 2.97 -8.26
N SER A 161 2.09 3.97 -8.56
CA SER A 161 3.41 3.77 -9.16
C SER A 161 4.51 4.43 -8.35
N SER A 162 5.66 3.74 -8.19
CA SER A 162 6.80 4.26 -7.45
C SER A 162 6.38 4.59 -6.00
N ALA A 163 6.52 5.83 -5.54
CA ALA A 163 5.97 6.26 -4.24
C ALA A 163 4.52 5.84 -3.99
N GLY A 164 3.67 5.87 -5.02
CA GLY A 164 2.27 5.42 -4.91
C GLY A 164 2.10 3.90 -4.79
N ALA A 165 3.13 3.11 -5.10
CA ALA A 165 3.18 1.69 -4.76
C ALA A 165 3.60 1.50 -3.30
N SER A 166 4.69 2.17 -2.86
CA SER A 166 5.19 2.05 -1.48
C SER A 166 4.18 2.44 -0.41
N ILE A 167 3.39 3.49 -0.65
CA ILE A 167 2.44 4.00 0.36
C ILE A 167 1.29 3.02 0.66
N GLN A 168 1.06 2.00 -0.18
CA GLN A 168 -0.05 1.07 -0.01
C GLN A 168 0.21 0.02 1.09
N ALA A 169 1.47 -0.24 1.43
CA ALA A 169 1.83 -1.12 2.54
C ALA A 169 1.55 -0.45 3.90
N ASP A 170 1.53 -1.24 4.98
CA ASP A 170 1.47 -0.75 6.36
C ASP A 170 2.83 -0.21 6.83
N PHE A 171 3.93 -0.87 6.46
CA PHE A 171 5.29 -0.39 6.69
C PHE A 171 5.88 0.37 5.50
N LEU A 172 6.24 1.63 5.73
CA LEU A 172 6.77 2.52 4.70
C LEU A 172 8.29 2.46 4.63
N VAL A 173 8.80 1.68 3.67
CA VAL A 173 10.21 1.74 3.30
C VAL A 173 10.54 2.99 2.49
N ARG A 174 11.79 3.46 2.66
CA ARG A 174 12.39 4.63 2.00
C ARG A 174 11.62 5.92 2.22
N GLY A 175 10.90 6.02 3.35
CA GLY A 175 10.12 7.19 3.76
C GLY A 175 10.97 8.35 4.28
N ASP A 176 12.30 8.34 4.13
CA ASP A 176 13.16 9.41 4.61
C ASP A 176 12.91 10.74 3.89
N SER A 177 12.71 11.81 4.67
CA SER A 177 12.43 13.15 4.11
C SER A 177 13.60 13.75 3.33
N LYS A 178 14.84 13.39 3.69
CA LYS A 178 16.07 13.99 3.16
C LYS A 178 16.62 13.26 1.94
N THR A 179 16.53 11.94 1.88
CA THR A 179 17.11 11.11 0.81
C THR A 179 16.22 9.92 0.42
N ASN A 180 16.42 9.36 -0.78
CA ASN A 180 15.74 8.14 -1.22
C ASN A 180 16.59 6.86 -1.04
N ARG A 181 17.78 6.97 -0.43
CA ARG A 181 18.73 5.85 -0.31
C ARG A 181 18.59 5.06 0.98
N ILE A 182 18.08 5.69 2.04
CA ILE A 182 17.87 5.06 3.35
C ILE A 182 16.65 4.15 3.28
N MET A 183 16.77 2.92 3.77
CA MET A 183 15.67 1.94 3.74
C MET A 183 14.62 2.23 4.82
N ILE A 184 15.05 2.55 6.04
CA ILE A 184 14.17 2.87 7.17
C ILE A 184 14.40 4.34 7.53
N GLY A 185 13.46 5.19 7.14
CA GLY A 185 13.53 6.65 7.32
C GLY A 185 12.79 7.16 8.55
N ASP A 186 12.55 8.47 8.55
CA ASP A 186 11.75 9.19 9.55
C ASP A 186 10.23 8.92 9.41
N HIS A 187 9.76 8.45 8.26
CA HIS A 187 8.38 7.98 8.06
C HIS A 187 8.37 6.48 7.80
N GLN A 188 7.65 5.76 8.67
CA GLN A 188 7.60 4.29 8.67
C GLN A 188 6.18 3.73 8.55
N ARG A 189 5.15 4.58 8.60
CA ARG A 189 3.75 4.17 8.45
C ARG A 189 3.28 4.49 7.04
N GLY A 190 2.73 3.49 6.35
CA GLY A 190 1.97 3.66 5.11
C GLY A 190 0.46 3.64 5.36
N LEU A 191 -0.33 3.62 4.29
CA LEU A 191 -1.79 3.63 4.37
C LEU A 191 -2.37 2.27 4.79
N GLY A 192 -1.57 1.19 4.76
CA GLY A 192 -1.96 -0.12 5.27
C GLY A 192 -3.11 -0.76 4.50
N PHE A 193 -3.09 -0.70 3.17
CA PHE A 193 -4.04 -1.46 2.35
C PHE A 193 -3.64 -2.92 2.18
N ILE A 194 -2.34 -3.19 2.33
CA ILE A 194 -1.75 -4.52 2.46
C ILE A 194 -0.86 -4.49 3.70
N GLU A 195 -1.09 -5.42 4.62
CA GLU A 195 -0.47 -5.46 5.95
C GLU A 195 0.61 -6.55 6.03
N ASN A 196 1.47 -6.45 7.04
CA ASN A 196 2.61 -7.35 7.29
C ASN A 196 3.64 -7.36 6.15
N CYS A 197 3.76 -6.27 5.40
CA CYS A 197 4.72 -6.20 4.30
C CYS A 197 5.27 -4.79 4.06
N ALA A 198 6.27 -4.70 3.18
CA ALA A 198 6.78 -3.44 2.70
C ALA A 198 6.96 -3.50 1.18
N ILE A 199 6.64 -2.41 0.49
CA ILE A 199 6.79 -2.33 -0.96
C ILE A 199 7.98 -1.43 -1.32
N ASP A 200 9.09 -2.05 -1.69
CA ASP A 200 10.22 -1.36 -2.33
C ASP A 200 10.04 -1.30 -3.85
N GLN A 201 10.43 -0.17 -4.43
CA GLN A 201 10.18 0.21 -5.82
C GLN A 201 11.50 0.61 -6.48
N HIS A 202 11.54 0.51 -7.82
CA HIS A 202 12.78 0.65 -8.60
C HIS A 202 13.90 -0.29 -8.15
N VAL A 203 13.59 -1.48 -7.62
CA VAL A 203 14.57 -2.42 -7.02
C VAL A 203 15.78 -2.65 -7.93
N ILE A 204 15.55 -3.07 -9.19
CA ILE A 204 16.63 -3.30 -10.18
C ILE A 204 17.48 -2.03 -10.43
N LYS A 205 16.86 -0.85 -10.40
CA LYS A 205 17.58 0.41 -10.65
C LYS A 205 18.33 0.89 -9.40
N ARG A 206 17.98 0.41 -8.22
CA ARG A 206 18.57 0.81 -6.93
C ARG A 206 19.66 -0.16 -6.44
N GLY A 207 19.74 -1.37 -7.01
CA GLY A 207 20.68 -2.41 -6.61
C GLY A 207 20.01 -3.35 -5.64
#